data_AF-A0A9P7DT10-F1
#
_entry.id   AF-A0A9P7DT10-F1
#
_cell.length_a   1.000
_cell.length_b   1.000
_cell.length_c   1.000
_cell.angle_alpha   90.00
_cell.angle_beta   90.00
_cell.angle_gamma   90.00
#
_symmetry.space_group_name_H-M   'P 1'
#
loop_
_entity.id
_entity.type
_entity.pdbx_description
1 polymer ?
#
loop_
_entity_poly.entity_id
_entity_poly.type
_entity_poly.pdbx_seq_one_letter_code
_entity_poly.pdbx_strand_id
1 'polypeptide(L)'
;SVSDTLTHQPSQYTIHKLKSFEYIKLWYSSLNRCREAADKAKSLADSTFGFMKVNNFVALKAIASFRPSHKVIQGHGLEWCQFNMAKNSFLVYINKLNW
;
A
#
# COMPACT_ATOMS: atom_id res chain seq x y z
N SER A 1 -18.41 12.95 -20.06
CA SER A 1 -17.49 13.35 -18.98
C SER A 1 -17.18 12.10 -18.18
N VAL A 2 -16.07 11.43 -18.48
CA VAL A 2 -15.64 10.24 -17.73
C VAL A 2 -15.00 10.77 -16.45
N SER A 3 -15.61 10.51 -15.31
CA SER A 3 -15.01 10.82 -14.02
C SER A 3 -13.73 10.00 -13.91
N ASP A 4 -12.57 10.66 -13.94
CA ASP A 4 -11.29 10.05 -13.61
C ASP A 4 -11.33 9.62 -12.15
N THR A 5 -11.97 8.49 -11.87
CA THR A 5 -11.86 7.79 -10.60
C THR A 5 -10.45 7.23 -10.54
N LEU A 6 -9.50 8.09 -10.12
CA LEU A 6 -8.15 7.71 -9.73
C LEU A 6 -8.30 6.53 -8.76
N THR A 7 -8.12 5.32 -9.28
CA THR A 7 -8.27 4.12 -8.48
C THR A 7 -7.03 4.08 -7.62
N HIS A 8 -7.19 4.63 -6.42
CA HIS A 8 -6.14 4.91 -5.46
C HIS A 8 -5.44 3.60 -5.05
N GLN A 9 -4.31 3.30 -5.70
CA GLN A 9 -3.55 2.07 -5.49
C GLN A 9 -2.77 2.13 -4.16
N PRO A 10 -2.95 1.16 -3.25
CA PRO A 10 -2.18 1.04 -2.02
C PRO A 10 -0.69 0.88 -2.32
N SER A 11 0.12 1.18 -1.32
CA SER A 11 1.56 0.98 -1.43
C SER A 11 1.90 -0.49 -1.72
N GLN A 12 3.03 -0.73 -2.40
CA GLN A 12 3.53 -2.09 -2.68
C GLN A 12 3.75 -2.90 -1.38
N TYR A 13 4.08 -2.24 -0.28
CA TYR A 13 4.15 -2.85 1.05
C TYR A 13 2.79 -3.41 1.50
N THR A 14 1.73 -2.61 1.37
CA THR A 14 0.37 -3.01 1.71
C THR A 14 -0.06 -4.21 0.86
N ILE A 15 0.17 -4.14 -0.45
CA ILE A 15 -0.18 -5.22 -1.38
C ILE A 15 0.59 -6.50 -1.04
N HIS A 16 1.88 -6.38 -0.70
CA HIS A 16 2.69 -7.54 -0.35
C HIS A 16 2.17 -8.24 0.91
N LYS A 17 1.88 -7.48 1.97
CA LYS A 17 1.29 -8.04 3.18
C LYS A 17 -0.08 -8.66 2.96
N LEU A 18 -0.93 -8.01 2.15
CA LEU A 18 -2.21 -8.58 1.72
C LEU A 18 -2.06 -9.81 0.81
N LYS A 19 -0.93 -10.06 0.17
CA LYS A 19 -0.74 -11.34 -0.54
C LYS A 19 -0.24 -12.43 0.39
N SER A 20 0.43 -12.06 1.48
CA SER A 20 0.97 -12.97 2.48
C SER A 20 0.00 -13.29 3.63
N PHE A 21 -1.27 -12.88 3.54
CA PHE A 21 -2.25 -13.03 4.64
C PHE A 21 -1.80 -12.42 5.98
N GLU A 22 -0.96 -11.38 5.91
CA GLU A 22 -0.42 -10.71 7.09
C GLU A 22 -1.32 -9.58 7.58
N TYR A 23 -1.30 -9.35 8.89
CA TYR A 23 -1.93 -8.18 9.48
C TYR A 23 -1.34 -6.87 8.93
N ILE A 24 -2.24 -5.97 8.53
CA ILE A 24 -1.90 -4.59 8.15
C ILE A 24 -2.71 -3.60 8.98
N LYS A 25 -2.05 -2.51 9.39
CA LYS A 25 -2.76 -1.38 10.01
C LYS A 25 -3.63 -0.71 8.94
N LEU A 26 -4.88 -0.43 9.30
CA LEU A 26 -5.86 0.16 8.39
C LEU A 26 -5.37 1.46 7.74
N TRP A 27 -4.59 2.24 8.48
CA TRP A 27 -3.96 3.48 8.01
C TRP A 27 -3.20 3.35 6.68
N TYR A 28 -2.64 2.18 6.36
CA TYR A 28 -1.95 1.92 5.08
C TYR A 28 -2.87 1.92 3.86
N SER A 29 -4.18 1.88 4.07
CA SER A 29 -5.21 1.93 3.02
C SER A 29 -5.88 3.30 2.90
N SER A 30 -5.41 4.32 3.64
CA SER A 30 -6.02 5.66 3.63
C SER A 30 -5.78 6.41 2.30
N LEU A 31 -6.77 7.22 1.89
CA LEU A 31 -6.79 7.93 0.60
C LEU A 31 -5.59 8.88 0.42
N ASN A 32 -5.23 9.61 1.47
CA ASN A 32 -4.06 10.51 1.47
C ASN A 32 -2.76 9.75 1.16
N ARG A 33 -2.67 8.48 1.60
CA ARG A 33 -1.53 7.62 1.31
C ARG A 33 -1.55 7.04 -0.09
N CYS A 34 -2.71 6.71 -0.66
CA CYS A 34 -2.73 6.26 -2.05
C CYS A 34 -2.32 7.37 -3.02
N ARG A 35 -2.60 8.65 -2.70
CA ARG A 35 -2.07 9.79 -3.46
C ARG A 35 -0.56 9.93 -3.28
N GLU A 36 -0.08 9.98 -2.03
CA GLU A 36 1.37 10.03 -1.75
C GLU A 36 2.13 8.81 -2.32
N ALA A 37 1.55 7.61 -2.30
CA ALA A 37 2.14 6.39 -2.84
C ALA A 37 2.13 6.41 -4.38
N ALA A 38 1.08 6.94 -5.01
CA ALA A 38 1.05 7.15 -6.46
C ALA A 38 2.10 8.19 -6.89
N ASP A 39 2.25 9.28 -6.13
CA ASP A 39 3.25 10.31 -6.39
C ASP A 39 4.68 9.80 -6.14
N LYS A 40 4.90 9.02 -5.07
CA LYS A 40 6.16 8.31 -4.82
C LYS A 40 6.44 7.18 -5.79
N ALA A 41 5.43 6.56 -6.41
CA ALA A 41 5.64 5.57 -7.46
C ALA A 41 6.11 6.23 -8.77
N LYS A 42 5.67 7.48 -9.02
CA LYS A 42 6.11 8.29 -10.17
C LYS A 42 7.50 8.91 -9.96
N SER A 43 7.84 9.27 -8.72
CA SER A 43 9.18 9.72 -8.35
C SER A 43 10.08 8.50 -8.13
N LEU A 44 10.96 8.22 -9.08
CA LEU A 44 12.06 7.25 -8.99
C LEU A 44 13.08 7.66 -7.90
N ALA A 45 12.64 7.87 -6.66
CA ALA A 45 13.41 8.50 -5.58
C ALA A 45 13.34 7.70 -4.27
N ASP A 46 13.27 6.38 -4.38
CA ASP A 46 13.79 5.43 -3.39
C ASP A 46 14.39 4.25 -4.19
N SER A 47 15.32 4.57 -5.11
CA SER A 47 16.01 3.65 -6.04
C SER A 47 17.00 2.70 -5.34
N THR A 48 16.73 2.33 -4.09
CA THR A 48 17.44 1.26 -3.41
C THR A 48 16.70 -0.06 -3.67
N PHE A 49 17.36 -0.94 -4.38
CA PHE A 49 16.86 -2.28 -4.67
C PHE A 49 17.62 -3.31 -3.82
N GLY A 50 16.89 -4.29 -3.31
CA GLY A 50 17.45 -5.44 -2.63
C GLY A 50 17.31 -6.71 -3.48
N PHE A 51 18.20 -7.67 -3.24
CA PHE A 51 18.05 -9.02 -3.77
C PHE A 51 17.08 -9.80 -2.89
N MET A 52 16.10 -10.47 -3.51
CA MET A 52 15.15 -11.36 -2.85
C MET A 52 15.18 -12.73 -3.53
N LYS A 53 15.22 -13.79 -2.74
CA LYS A 53 15.04 -15.16 -3.24
C LYS A 53 13.56 -15.41 -3.54
N VAL A 54 13.27 -15.84 -4.77
CA VAL A 54 11.94 -16.28 -5.22
C VAL A 54 12.08 -17.70 -5.73
N ASN A 55 11.69 -18.68 -4.91
CA ASN A 55 11.90 -20.11 -5.16
C ASN A 55 13.40 -20.40 -5.46
N ASN A 56 13.71 -20.74 -6.71
CA ASN A 56 15.07 -21.06 -7.18
C ASN A 56 15.76 -19.88 -7.89
N PHE A 57 15.16 -18.70 -7.87
CA PHE A 57 15.67 -17.51 -8.57
C PHE A 57 16.00 -16.39 -7.58
N VAL A 58 16.90 -15.49 -8.01
CA VAL A 58 17.14 -14.21 -7.35
C VAL A 58 16.46 -13.13 -8.16
N ALA A 59 15.58 -12.37 -7.51
CA ALA A 59 14.88 -11.24 -8.09
C ALA A 59 15.33 -9.92 -7.45
N LEU A 60 15.30 -8.85 -8.24
CA LEU A 60 15.54 -7.49 -7.77
C LEU A 60 14.19 -6.87 -7.36
N LYS A 61 14.10 -6.30 -6.15
CA LYS A 61 12.87 -5.65 -5.68
C LYS A 61 13.18 -4.37 -4.92
N ALA A 62 12.40 -3.32 -5.15
CA ALA A 62 12.55 -2.05 -4.46
C ALA A 62 12.36 -2.24 -2.94
N ILE A 63 13.29 -1.73 -2.12
CA ILE A 63 13.25 -1.87 -0.66
C ILE A 63 12.00 -1.21 -0.05
N ALA A 64 11.48 -0.17 -0.70
CA ALA A 64 10.22 0.48 -0.33
C ALA A 64 9.01 -0.49 -0.31
N SER A 65 9.08 -1.64 -0.98
CA SER A 65 8.05 -2.68 -0.92
C SER A 65 8.06 -3.51 0.37
N PHE A 66 9.12 -3.40 1.18
CA PHE A 66 9.28 -4.12 2.45
C PHE A 66 9.27 -3.20 3.67
N ARG A 67 9.54 -1.91 3.48
CA ARG A 67 9.60 -0.96 4.58
C ARG A 67 8.28 -0.19 4.71
N PRO A 68 7.64 -0.18 5.89
CA PRO A 68 6.52 0.70 6.13
C PRO A 68 6.94 2.18 6.07
N SER A 69 6.06 3.05 5.59
CA SER A 69 6.27 4.51 5.70
C SER A 69 6.51 4.90 7.16
N HIS A 70 7.48 5.78 7.43
CA HIS A 70 7.84 6.24 8.78
C HIS A 70 6.73 7.07 9.46
N LYS A 71 5.70 7.48 8.73
CA LYS A 71 4.65 8.37 9.20
C LYS A 71 3.40 7.65 9.75
N VAL A 72 3.50 6.37 10.14
CA VAL A 72 2.33 5.55 10.52
C VAL A 72 1.56 6.16 11.69
N ILE A 73 0.27 6.45 11.49
CA ILE A 73 -0.65 6.76 12.58
C ILE A 73 -1.36 5.47 13.00
N GLN A 74 -1.48 5.26 14.31
CA GLN A 74 -2.22 4.12 14.84
C GLN A 74 -3.73 4.26 14.56
N GLY A 75 -4.46 3.14 14.50
CA GLY A 75 -5.88 3.15 14.13
C GLY A 75 -6.74 4.07 15.01
N HIS A 76 -6.45 4.17 16.30
CA HIS A 76 -7.15 5.05 17.25
C HIS A 76 -6.84 6.54 17.08
N GLY A 77 -5.77 6.87 16.34
CA GLY A 77 -5.40 8.25 16.01
C GLY A 77 -5.95 8.71 14.66
N LEU A 78 -6.74 7.88 13.98
CA LEU A 78 -7.43 8.26 12.75
C LEU A 78 -8.70 9.01 13.09
N GLU A 79 -8.93 10.14 12.42
CA GLU A 79 -10.26 10.75 12.40
C GLU A 79 -11.26 9.79 11.73
N TRP A 80 -12.53 9.88 12.14
CA TRP A 80 -13.59 8.98 11.66
C TRP A 80 -13.73 8.95 10.13
N CYS A 81 -13.57 10.11 9.49
CA CYS A 81 -13.59 10.22 8.04
C CYS A 81 -12.44 9.41 7.39
N GLN A 82 -11.23 9.55 7.94
CA GLN A 82 -10.05 8.83 7.46
C GLN A 82 -10.16 7.32 7.69
N PHE A 83 -10.71 6.91 8.84
CA PHE A 83 -11.00 5.51 9.14
C PHE A 83 -11.96 4.91 8.10
N ASN A 84 -13.08 5.59 7.81
CA ASN A 84 -14.06 5.09 6.85
C ASN A 84 -13.51 4.98 5.44
N MET A 85 -12.73 5.96 4.98
CA MET A 85 -12.05 5.89 3.70
C MET A 85 -11.08 4.71 3.64
N ALA A 86 -10.25 4.54 4.67
CA ALA A 86 -9.27 3.47 4.73
C ALA A 86 -9.92 2.08 4.78
N LYS A 87 -11.03 1.93 5.52
CA LYS A 87 -11.87 0.73 5.54
C LYS A 87 -12.40 0.38 4.15
N ASN A 88 -13.01 1.35 3.46
CA ASN A 88 -13.60 1.09 2.15
C ASN A 88 -12.54 0.70 1.12
N SER A 89 -11.39 1.38 1.11
CA SER A 89 -10.26 0.98 0.26
C SER A 89 -9.75 -0.41 0.62
N PHE A 90 -9.58 -0.74 1.89
CA PHE A 90 -9.17 -2.08 2.33
C PHE A 90 -10.12 -3.17 1.81
N LEU A 91 -11.43 -2.99 1.99
CA LEU A 91 -12.46 -3.94 1.53
C LEU A 91 -12.40 -4.18 0.01
N VAL A 92 -12.20 -3.12 -0.78
CA VAL A 92 -12.03 -3.24 -2.24
C VAL A 92 -10.80 -4.09 -2.59
N TYR A 93 -9.69 -3.93 -1.87
CA TYR A 93 -8.45 -4.65 -2.17
C TYR A 93 -8.46 -6.11 -1.72
N ILE A 94 -9.03 -6.43 -0.56
CA ILE A 94 -9.17 -7.83 -0.14
C ILE A 94 -10.08 -8.60 -1.12
N ASN A 95 -11.17 -7.98 -1.57
CA ASN A 95 -12.06 -8.57 -2.57
C ASN A 95 -11.33 -8.82 -3.91
N LYS A 96 -10.50 -7.86 -4.37
CA LYS A 96 -9.67 -8.03 -5.58
C LYS A 96 -8.62 -9.14 -5.44
N LEU A 97 -8.22 -9.48 -4.22
CA LEU A 97 -7.23 -10.53 -3.94
C LEU A 97 -7.88 -11.87 -3.58
N ASN A 98 -9.21 -11.99 -3.69
CA ASN A 98 -9.99 -13.19 -3.35
C ASN A 98 -9.70 -13.71 -1.94
N TRP A 99 -9.63 -12.78 -0.99
CA TRP A 99 -9.59 -13.09 0.44
C TRP A 99 -10.96 -13.49 0.97
#